data_AF-A0A2S5DAH7-F1
#
_entry.id   AF-A0A2S5DAH7-F1
#
_cell.length_a   1.000
_cell.length_b   1.000
_cell.length_c   1.000
_cell.angle_alpha   90.00
_cell.angle_beta   90.00
_cell.angle_gamma   90.00
#
_symmetry.space_group_name_H-M   'P 1'
#
loop_
_entity.id
_entity.type
_entity.pdbx_description
1 polymer ?
#
loop_
_entity_poly.entity_id
_entity_poly.type
_entity_poly.pdbx_seq_one_letter_code
_entity_poly.pdbx_strand_id
1 'polypeptide(L)' 'VNMSLRKLTKNRGSFPSDEALLKLFFLALKNISQKWTIPIRDWKSALTRFTIQFEGRIPQA' A
#
# COMPACT_ATOMS: atom_id res chain seq x y z
N VAL A 1 -1.46 -7.27 0.37
CA VAL A 1 -0.39 -7.05 -0.62
C VAL A 1 0.45 -8.31 -0.84
N ASN A 2 1.18 -8.77 0.18
CA ASN A 2 2.16 -9.88 0.04
C ASN A 2 1.57 -11.18 -0.54
N MET A 3 0.38 -11.59 -0.11
CA MET A 3 -0.29 -12.78 -0.66
C MET A 3 -0.60 -12.64 -2.15
N SER A 4 -1.05 -11.46 -2.59
CA SER A 4 -1.33 -11.19 -4.00
C SER A 4 -0.06 -11.22 -4.85
N LEU A 5 1.04 -10.64 -4.35
CA LEU A 5 2.33 -10.68 -5.03
C LEU A 5 2.87 -12.12 -5.13
N ARG A 6 2.84 -12.88 -4.04
CA ARG A 6 3.22 -14.30 -4.03
C ARG A 6 2.38 -15.13 -5.00
N LYS A 7 1.06 -14.88 -5.08
CA LYS A 7 0.18 -15.57 -6.02
C LYS A 7 0.57 -15.30 -7.48
N LEU A 8 0.96 -14.06 -7.79
CA LEU A 8 1.37 -13.67 -9.15
C LEU A 8 2.72 -14.27 -9.56
N THR A 9 3.63 -14.47 -8.62
CA THR A 9 4.96 -15.03 -8.90
C THR A 9 5.04 -16.54 -8.75
N LYS A 10 4.08 -17.19 -8.06
CA LYS A 10 4.09 -18.63 -7.76
C LYS A 10 4.36 -19.53 -8.96
N ASN A 11 3.88 -19.15 -10.15
CA ASN A 11 4.00 -19.94 -11.38
C ASN A 11 5.01 -19.33 -12.38
N ARG A 12 5.80 -18.32 -11.98
CA ARG A 12 6.83 -17.71 -12.83
C ARG A 12 8.20 -18.00 -12.23
N GLY A 13 8.85 -19.03 -12.78
CA GLY A 13 10.15 -19.53 -12.30
C GLY A 13 11.35 -18.62 -12.61
N SER A 14 11.28 -17.82 -13.67
CA SER A 14 12.27 -16.78 -13.97
C SER A 14 11.63 -15.59 -14.67
N PHE A 15 12.28 -14.43 -14.58
CA PHE A 15 11.92 -13.21 -15.29
C PHE A 15 13.04 -12.87 -16.30
N PRO A 16 12.70 -12.30 -17.46
CA PRO A 16 13.69 -11.97 -18.49
C PRO A 16 14.60 -10.79 -18.10
N SER A 17 14.17 -9.95 -17.15
CA SER A 17 14.98 -8.89 -16.54
C SER A 17 14.33 -8.40 -15.24
N ASP A 18 15.07 -7.63 -14.45
CA ASP A 18 14.56 -7.01 -13.22
C ASP A 18 13.44 -6.00 -13.53
N GLU A 19 13.53 -5.28 -14.65
CA GLU A 19 12.49 -4.34 -15.08
C GLU A 19 11.17 -5.06 -15.38
N ALA A 20 11.22 -6.28 -15.91
CA ALA A 20 10.02 -7.07 -16.16
C ALA A 20 9.31 -7.47 -14.86
N LEU A 21 10.09 -7.83 -13.83
CA LEU A 21 9.56 -8.12 -12.49
C LEU A 21 8.97 -6.86 -11.84
N LEU A 22 9.68 -5.73 -11.90
CA LEU A 22 9.22 -4.45 -11.34
C LEU A 22 7.93 -3.96 -12.02
N LYS A 23 7.83 -4.05 -13.35
CA LYS A 23 6.60 -3.73 -14.09
C LYS A 23 5.42 -4.60 -13.64
N LEU A 24 5.63 -5.90 -13.44
CA LEU A 24 4.59 -6.79 -12.93
C LEU A 24 4.12 -6.36 -11.54
N PHE A 25 5.04 -6.07 -10.64
CA PHE A 25 4.71 -5.63 -9.28
C PHE A 25 4.02 -4.27 -9.27
N PHE A 26 4.45 -3.34 -10.11
CA PHE A 26 3.76 -2.07 -10.29
C PHE A 26 2.30 -2.26 -10.70
N LEU A 27 2.05 -3.06 -11.74
CA LEU A 27 0.68 -3.36 -12.19
C LEU A 27 -0.15 -4.06 -11.11
N ALA A 28 0.46 -5.00 -10.38
CA ALA A 28 -0.19 -5.68 -9.27
C ALA A 28 -0.60 -4.72 -8.16
N LEU A 29 0.32 -3.83 -7.73
CA LEU A 29 0.07 -2.84 -6.70
C LEU A 29 -0.99 -1.82 -7.14
N LYS A 30 -0.94 -1.37 -8.40
CA LYS A 30 -1.96 -0.51 -8.99
C LYS A 30 -3.36 -1.13 -8.94
N ASN A 31 -3.47 -2.43 -9.23
CA ASN A 31 -4.76 -3.13 -9.19
C ASN A 31 -5.22 -3.41 -7.74
N ILE A 32 -4.30 -3.62 -6.81
CA ILE A 32 -4.62 -3.80 -5.38
C ILE A 32 -5.11 -2.49 -4.78
N SER A 33 -4.44 -1.37 -5.07
CA SER A 33 -4.79 -0.06 -4.50
C SER A 33 -6.18 0.41 -4.93
N GLN A 34 -6.65 0.06 -6.13
CA GLN A 34 -8.01 0.31 -6.57
C GLN A 34 -9.09 -0.31 -5.66
N LYS A 35 -8.75 -1.36 -4.90
CA LYS A 35 -9.68 -2.03 -3.97
C LYS A 35 -9.63 -1.45 -2.56
N TRP A 36 -8.71 -0.53 -2.27
CA TRP A 36 -8.61 0.13 -0.97
C TRP A 36 -9.55 1.32 -0.88
N THR A 37 -10.85 1.03 -0.97
CA THR A 37 -11.91 2.05 -0.94
C THR A 37 -12.49 2.27 0.44
N ILE A 38 -12.24 1.35 1.38
CA ILE A 38 -12.78 1.43 2.74
C ILE A 38 -11.97 2.48 3.52
N PRO A 39 -12.62 3.51 4.10
CA PRO A 39 -11.93 4.50 4.91
C PRO A 39 -11.34 3.85 6.17
N ILE A 40 -10.25 4.44 6.67
CA ILE A 40 -9.64 4.01 7.92
C ILE A 40 -10.64 4.26 9.05
N ARG A 41 -10.97 3.20 9.81
CA ARG A 41 -11.87 3.29 10.95
C ARG A 41 -11.27 4.21 12.02
N ASP A 42 -12.11 5.03 12.63
CA ASP A 42 -11.74 5.95 13.71
C ASP A 42 -10.61 6.95 13.36
N TRP A 43 -10.44 7.26 12.07
CA TRP A 43 -9.37 8.14 11.60
C TRP A 43 -9.37 9.51 12.28
N LYS A 44 -10.54 10.09 12.55
CA LYS A 44 -10.64 11.40 13.22
C LYS A 44 -10.02 11.36 14.62
N SER A 45 -10.35 10.35 15.42
CA SER A 45 -9.80 10.19 16.77
C SER A 45 -8.31 9.88 16.75
N ALA A 46 -7.84 9.10 15.77
CA ALA A 46 -6.43 8.86 15.56
C ALA A 46 -5.69 10.17 15.19
N LEU A 47 -6.26 10.99 14.31
CA LEU A 47 -5.69 12.27 13.89
C LEU A 47 -5.54 13.22 15.10
N THR A 48 -6.55 13.34 15.96
CA THR A 48 -6.43 14.13 17.20
C THR A 48 -5.25 13.69 18.07
N ARG A 49 -5.03 12.38 18.22
CA ARG A 49 -3.88 11.85 18.96
C ARG A 49 -2.55 12.18 18.27
N PHE A 50 -2.49 12.10 16.93
CA PHE A 50 -1.30 12.46 16.18
C PHE A 50 -0.96 13.94 16.28
N THR A 51 -1.97 14.83 16.27
CA THR A 51 -1.75 16.26 16.45
C THR A 51 -1.10 16.58 17.80
N ILE A 52 -1.48 15.87 18.88
CA ILE A 52 -0.87 16.04 20.22
C ILE A 52 0.53 15.41 20.28
N GLN A 53 0.70 14.19 19.73
CA GLN A 53 1.99 13.49 19.81
C GLN A 53 3.08 14.14 18.94
N PHE A 54 2.69 14.76 17.83
CA PHE A 54 3.56 15.34 16.83
C PHE A 54 3.22 16.81 16.57
N GLU A 55 3.19 17.61 17.65
CA GLU A 55 2.89 19.05 17.58
C GLU A 55 3.76 19.75 16.53
N GLY A 56 3.14 20.67 15.78
CA GLY A 56 3.80 21.44 14.72
C GLY A 56 4.16 20.65 13.46
N ARG A 57 3.99 19.32 13.42
CA ARG A 57 4.23 18.49 12.22
C ARG A 57 2.96 18.05 11.52
N ILE A 58 1.88 17.88 12.27
CA ILE A 58 0.57 17.44 11.76
C ILE A 58 -0.40 18.62 11.83
N PRO A 59 -1.18 18.90 10.76
CA PRO A 59 -2.23 19.91 10.81
C PRO A 59 -3.19 19.65 11.96
N GLN A 60 -3.68 20.72 12.59
CA GLN A 60 -4.76 20.56 13.57
C GLN A 60 -6.01 20.10 12.84
N ALA A 61 -6.67 19.08 13.42
CA ALA A 61 -7.85 18.43 12.88
C ALA A 61 -9.09 19.32 12.89
#